data_AF-A0A7S2UMJ8-F1
#
_entry.id   AF-A0A7S2UMJ8-F1
#
_cell.length_a   1.000
_cell.length_b   1.000
_cell.length_c   1.000
_cell.angle_alpha   90.00
_cell.angle_beta   90.00
_cell.angle_gamma   90.00
#
_symmetry.space_group_name_H-M   'P 1'
#
loop_
_entity.id
_entity.type
_entity.pdbx_description
1 polymer ?
#
loop_
_entity_poly.entity_id
_entity_poly.type
_entity_poly.pdbx_seq_one_letter_code
_entity_poly.pdbx_strand_id
1 'polypeptide(L)'
;ITVHSPRSTEELLGVVSNTVEEEILLRNEAALEATTSEKLPVGLVVLDSIAAPARRDFGTESAPQRVSAIFQVAQHLKRMADQLQLVVVVVNQVGLQNSEDAALREVVDTAAETGSDFVAVNAALGTSWHHCISTRLLLEHERDPHRLNSAMDNIQDSANDHHENRNINGKRGDDLQSRSIWEWERGHIRKATVVKSNVAGRSSMLFEVTNMGLCQMNSAMNPSR
;
A
#
# COMPACT_ATOMS: atom_id res chain seq x y z
N ILE A 1 20.17 -5.55 11.97
CA ILE A 1 18.76 -5.13 11.86
C ILE A 1 18.18 -5.17 13.27
N THR A 2 17.49 -4.11 13.70
CA THR A 2 16.69 -4.15 14.95
C THR A 2 15.24 -4.15 14.61
N VAL A 3 14.47 -4.92 15.36
CA VAL A 3 13.02 -5.01 15.19
C VAL A 3 12.36 -4.63 16.50
N HIS A 4 11.50 -3.63 16.44
CA HIS A 4 10.58 -3.26 17.52
C HIS A 4 9.18 -3.72 17.12
N SER A 5 8.39 -4.19 18.09
CA SER A 5 7.06 -4.76 17.82
C SER A 5 5.99 -4.14 18.72
N PRO A 6 5.72 -2.83 18.58
CA PRO A 6 4.72 -2.15 19.37
C PRO A 6 3.33 -2.76 19.12
N ARG A 7 2.56 -2.96 20.19
CA ARG A 7 1.24 -3.60 20.15
C ARG A 7 0.09 -2.59 20.13
N SER A 8 0.37 -1.33 20.50
CA SER A 8 -0.55 -0.20 20.44
C SER A 8 0.10 1.02 19.80
N THR A 9 -0.71 2.03 19.51
CA THR A 9 -0.32 3.32 18.95
C THR A 9 0.44 4.15 19.97
N GLU A 10 0.09 4.03 21.26
CA GLU A 10 0.83 4.64 22.36
C GLU A 10 2.22 4.02 22.50
N GLU A 11 2.32 2.69 22.47
CA GLU A 11 3.61 2.00 22.48
C GLU A 11 4.44 2.34 21.24
N LEU A 12 3.81 2.41 20.07
CA LEU A 12 4.46 2.85 18.84
C LEU A 12 5.02 4.27 18.98
N LEU A 13 4.24 5.20 19.54
CA LEU A 13 4.69 6.57 19.77
C LEU A 13 5.87 6.59 20.76
N GLY A 14 5.84 5.80 21.83
CA GLY A 14 6.94 5.68 22.79
C GLY A 14 8.22 5.14 22.16
N VAL A 15 8.09 4.09 21.34
CA VAL A 15 9.21 3.46 20.62
C VAL A 15 9.82 4.44 19.61
N VAL A 16 9.00 5.14 18.81
CA VAL A 16 9.47 6.10 17.81
C VAL A 16 10.08 7.34 18.46
N SER A 17 9.50 7.84 19.55
CA SER A 17 9.94 9.10 20.17
C SER A 17 11.21 8.97 21.00
N ASN A 18 11.44 7.83 21.64
CA ASN A 18 12.56 7.65 22.57
C ASN A 18 13.51 6.54 22.13
N THR A 19 12.99 5.32 21.94
CA THR A 19 13.84 4.12 21.79
C THR A 19 14.59 4.09 20.45
N VAL A 20 13.89 4.31 19.34
CA VAL A 20 14.48 4.22 18.00
C VAL A 20 15.49 5.34 17.76
N GLU A 21 15.16 6.55 18.20
CA GLU A 21 16.05 7.70 18.04
C GLU A 21 17.37 7.54 18.81
N GLU A 22 17.30 7.16 20.09
CA GLU A 22 18.48 6.88 20.91
C GLU A 22 19.32 5.74 20.31
N GLU A 23 18.67 4.67 19.86
CA GLU A 23 19.35 3.53 19.25
C GLU A 23 20.10 3.92 17.97
N ILE A 24 19.49 4.75 17.12
CA ILE A 24 20.14 5.24 15.89
C ILE A 24 21.36 6.08 16.24
N LEU A 25 21.26 6.98 17.22
CA LEU A 25 22.38 7.80 17.67
C LEU A 25 23.55 6.95 18.14
N LEU A 26 23.30 6.00 19.05
CA LEU A 26 24.33 5.09 19.57
C LEU A 26 24.99 4.26 18.46
N ARG A 27 24.20 3.80 17.48
CA ARG A 27 24.75 3.02 16.36
C ARG A 27 25.57 3.86 15.40
N ASN A 28 25.13 5.08 15.13
CA ASN A 28 25.84 5.99 14.25
C ASN A 28 27.16 6.43 14.89
N GLU A 29 27.17 6.69 16.21
CA GLU A 29 28.40 6.97 16.96
C GLU A 29 29.37 5.78 16.91
N ALA A 30 28.89 4.56 17.21
CA ALA A 30 29.72 3.36 17.13
C ALA A 30 30.25 3.08 15.71
N ALA A 31 29.51 3.49 14.66
CA ALA A 31 29.97 3.39 13.27
C ALA A 31 31.08 4.41 12.96
N LEU A 32 31.05 5.60 13.60
CA LEU A 32 32.06 6.65 13.42
C LEU A 32 33.36 6.35 14.17
N GLU A 33 33.29 5.80 15.39
CA GLU A 33 34.48 5.55 16.23
C GLU A 33 35.32 4.37 15.73
N ALA A 34 34.68 3.39 15.11
CA ALA A 34 35.37 2.22 14.62
C ALA A 34 36.07 2.55 13.29
N THR A 35 37.35 2.94 13.39
CA THR A 35 38.29 3.21 12.28
C THR A 35 38.43 2.09 11.24
N THR A 36 37.90 0.90 11.52
CA THR A 36 37.86 -0.28 10.64
C THR A 36 36.47 -0.94 10.59
N SER A 37 35.42 -0.26 11.05
CA SER A 37 34.08 -0.86 11.21
C SER A 37 33.50 -1.33 9.88
N GLU A 38 33.09 -2.59 9.83
CA GLU A 38 32.14 -3.09 8.82
C GLU A 38 30.72 -2.52 9.02
N LYS A 39 30.46 -1.82 10.12
CA LYS A 39 29.14 -1.30 10.46
C LYS A 39 28.95 0.09 9.88
N LEU A 40 27.94 0.21 9.04
CA LEU A 40 27.49 1.47 8.44
C LEU A 40 26.52 2.21 9.38
N PRO A 41 26.47 3.55 9.31
CA PRO A 41 25.42 4.32 9.99
C PRO A 41 24.03 3.89 9.48
N VAL A 42 23.03 4.06 10.33
CA VAL A 42 21.64 3.74 10.01
C VAL A 42 21.10 4.75 9.02
N GLY A 43 20.80 4.30 7.79
CA GLY A 43 20.23 5.14 6.73
C GLY A 43 18.74 4.92 6.46
N LEU A 44 18.11 3.92 7.09
CA LEU A 44 16.73 3.51 6.79
C LEU A 44 15.98 3.05 8.05
N VAL A 45 14.79 3.60 8.24
CA VAL A 45 13.79 3.13 9.21
C VAL A 45 12.55 2.66 8.44
N VAL A 46 12.10 1.44 8.73
CA VAL A 46 10.89 0.85 8.14
C VAL A 46 9.84 0.67 9.22
N LEU A 47 8.66 1.25 9.01
CA LEU A 47 7.48 1.09 9.86
C LEU A 47 6.44 0.24 9.13
N ASP A 48 6.41 -1.06 9.45
CA ASP A 48 5.47 -2.03 8.86
C ASP A 48 4.57 -2.66 9.93
N SER A 49 3.30 -2.29 10.08
CA SER A 49 2.58 -1.19 9.42
C SER A 49 2.06 -0.20 10.46
N ILE A 50 1.97 1.07 10.10
CA ILE A 50 1.35 2.09 10.96
C ILE A 50 -0.16 1.89 11.13
N ALA A 51 -0.79 1.26 10.14
CA ALA A 51 -2.23 1.08 10.07
C ALA A 51 -2.74 0.06 11.11
N ALA A 52 -1.96 -0.98 11.38
CA ALA A 52 -2.38 -2.08 12.27
C ALA A 52 -2.66 -1.62 13.71
N PRO A 53 -1.77 -0.90 14.42
CA PRO A 53 -2.07 -0.39 15.77
C PRO A 53 -3.17 0.67 15.73
N ALA A 54 -3.15 1.58 14.76
CA ALA A 54 -4.15 2.64 14.65
C ALA A 54 -5.58 2.10 14.45
N ARG A 55 -5.78 1.01 13.70
CA ARG A 55 -7.10 0.37 13.54
C ARG A 55 -7.55 -0.38 14.80
N ARG A 56 -6.61 -0.90 15.57
CA ARG A 56 -6.89 -1.68 16.79
C ARG A 56 -7.34 -0.77 17.93
N ASP A 57 -6.68 0.36 18.09
CA ASP A 57 -6.88 1.22 19.25
C ASP A 57 -8.00 2.25 19.05
N PHE A 58 -8.36 2.53 17.80
CA PHE A 58 -9.33 3.57 17.48
C PHE A 58 -10.48 3.06 16.61
N GLY A 59 -11.69 3.05 17.20
CA GLY A 59 -12.96 2.86 16.50
C GLY A 59 -13.47 4.12 15.78
N THR A 60 -14.74 4.10 15.39
CA THR A 60 -15.45 5.22 14.73
C THR A 60 -15.51 6.46 15.61
N GLU A 61 -15.85 6.28 16.89
CA GLU A 61 -16.06 7.37 17.86
C GLU A 61 -14.78 8.08 18.27
N SER A 62 -13.62 7.46 18.02
CA SER A 62 -12.30 7.97 18.40
C SER A 62 -11.52 8.56 17.23
N ALA A 63 -12.22 8.99 16.17
CA ALA A 63 -11.58 9.57 14.99
C ALA A 63 -10.66 10.78 15.31
N PRO A 64 -11.02 11.73 16.19
CA PRO A 64 -10.13 12.83 16.55
C PRO A 64 -8.85 12.37 17.26
N GLN A 65 -8.96 11.42 18.19
CA GLN A 65 -7.82 10.86 18.92
C GLN A 65 -6.89 10.10 17.97
N ARG A 66 -7.46 9.32 17.04
CA ARG A 66 -6.71 8.65 15.98
C ARG A 66 -5.90 9.65 15.15
N VAL A 67 -6.55 10.72 14.69
CA VAL A 67 -5.91 11.76 13.89
C VAL A 67 -4.77 12.43 14.67
N SER A 68 -4.99 12.78 15.93
CA SER A 68 -3.96 13.36 16.80
C SER A 68 -2.74 12.43 16.96
N ALA A 69 -2.97 11.16 17.27
CA ALA A 69 -1.89 10.18 17.44
C ALA A 69 -1.09 9.99 16.14
N ILE A 70 -1.77 9.91 15.00
CA ILE A 70 -1.14 9.81 13.68
C ILE A 70 -0.28 11.05 13.38
N PHE A 71 -0.76 12.26 13.70
CA PHE A 71 0.02 13.48 13.52
C PHE A 71 1.28 13.50 14.39
N GLN A 72 1.18 13.06 15.65
CA GLN A 72 2.34 12.97 16.54
C GLN A 72 3.38 11.98 16.00
N VAL A 73 2.96 10.78 15.60
CA VAL A 73 3.86 9.81 14.96
C VAL A 73 4.51 10.41 13.71
N ALA A 74 3.73 11.03 12.82
CA ALA A 74 4.26 11.66 11.62
C ALA A 74 5.29 12.76 11.94
N GLN A 75 5.01 13.59 12.94
CA GLN A 75 5.91 14.67 13.36
C GLN A 75 7.24 14.11 13.85
N HIS A 76 7.23 13.09 14.71
CA HIS A 76 8.45 12.45 15.19
C HIS A 76 9.25 11.79 14.06
N LEU A 77 8.58 11.05 13.17
CA LEU A 77 9.25 10.42 12.02
C LEU A 77 9.91 11.45 11.10
N LYS A 78 9.23 12.56 10.81
CA LYS A 78 9.79 13.66 10.00
C LYS A 78 10.98 14.31 10.67
N ARG A 79 10.85 14.64 11.95
CA ARG A 79 11.92 15.25 12.74
C ARG A 79 13.15 14.35 12.76
N MET A 80 12.96 13.06 13.01
CA MET A 80 14.03 12.07 13.04
C MET A 80 14.70 11.92 11.66
N ALA A 81 13.92 11.86 10.58
CA ALA A 81 14.44 11.79 9.21
C ALA A 81 15.33 13.00 8.87
N ASP A 82 14.90 14.20 9.26
CA ASP A 82 15.63 15.45 9.02
C ASP A 82 16.89 15.57 9.89
N GLN A 83 16.77 15.33 11.19
CA GLN A 83 17.90 15.47 12.12
C GLN A 83 18.98 14.40 11.92
N LEU A 84 18.59 13.17 11.60
CA LEU A 84 19.51 12.03 11.47
C LEU A 84 19.85 11.69 10.01
N GLN A 85 19.35 12.48 9.05
CA GLN A 85 19.60 12.32 7.61
C GLN A 85 19.33 10.90 7.11
N LEU A 86 18.17 10.34 7.50
CA LEU A 86 17.76 8.98 7.15
C LEU A 86 16.46 8.96 6.35
N VAL A 87 16.20 7.84 5.68
CA VAL A 87 14.94 7.60 4.99
C VAL A 87 13.97 6.87 5.92
N VAL A 88 12.73 7.35 6.00
CA VAL A 88 11.64 6.65 6.68
C VAL A 88 10.68 6.09 5.62
N VAL A 89 10.49 4.78 5.64
CA VAL A 89 9.48 4.08 4.82
C VAL A 89 8.37 3.59 5.73
N VAL A 90 7.13 3.94 5.41
CA VAL A 90 5.95 3.54 6.18
C VAL A 90 5.01 2.72 5.30
N VAL A 91 4.63 1.53 5.78
CA VAL A 91 3.62 0.70 5.14
C VAL A 91 2.26 1.06 5.72
N ASN A 92 1.31 1.36 4.83
CA ASN A 92 -0.07 1.67 5.19
C ASN A 92 -0.99 0.69 4.46
N GLN A 93 -1.64 -0.19 5.20
CA GLN A 93 -2.57 -1.16 4.65
C GLN A 93 -3.83 -0.46 4.15
N VAL A 94 -4.33 -0.90 2.99
CA VAL A 94 -5.65 -0.49 2.47
C VAL A 94 -6.68 -1.54 2.88
N GLY A 95 -7.90 -1.12 3.18
CA GLY A 95 -9.02 -2.04 3.39
C GLY A 95 -10.10 -1.79 2.35
N LEU A 96 -10.80 -2.84 1.91
CA LEU A 96 -12.11 -2.67 1.31
C LEU A 96 -13.08 -2.38 2.47
N GLN A 97 -13.75 -1.22 2.45
CA GLN A 97 -14.94 -1.09 3.28
C GLN A 97 -16.02 -1.97 2.64
N ASN A 98 -16.54 -2.93 3.41
CA ASN A 98 -17.78 -3.60 3.05
C ASN A 98 -18.87 -2.53 2.95
N SER A 99 -19.68 -2.63 1.91
CA SER A 99 -20.71 -1.72 1.46
C SER A 99 -21.90 -1.60 2.42
N GLU A 100 -21.66 -1.25 3.68
CA GLU A 100 -22.71 -0.97 4.67
C GLU A 100 -22.72 0.51 5.11
N ASP A 101 -21.59 1.23 4.99
CA ASP A 101 -21.51 2.67 5.26
C ASP A 101 -21.69 3.50 3.98
N ALA A 102 -22.91 3.51 3.45
CA ALA A 102 -23.29 4.32 2.27
C ALA A 102 -23.17 5.84 2.51
N ALA A 103 -23.12 6.30 3.77
CA ALA A 103 -23.07 7.71 4.14
C ALA A 103 -21.74 8.43 3.83
N LEU A 104 -20.65 7.69 3.62
CA LEU A 104 -19.35 8.28 3.26
C LEU A 104 -19.14 8.46 1.75
N ARG A 105 -20.04 7.94 0.90
CA ARG A 105 -19.95 8.09 -0.56
C ARG A 105 -20.27 9.53 -1.01
N GLU A 106 -21.16 10.22 -0.31
CA GLU A 106 -21.62 11.56 -0.68
C GLU A 106 -20.52 12.63 -0.57
N VAL A 107 -19.55 12.46 0.34
CA VAL A 107 -18.42 13.40 0.48
C VAL A 107 -17.30 13.12 -0.54
N VAL A 108 -17.26 11.92 -1.12
CA VAL A 108 -16.23 11.53 -2.11
C VAL A 108 -16.68 11.91 -3.54
N ASP A 109 -17.97 11.99 -3.82
CA ASP A 109 -18.49 12.37 -5.15
C ASP A 109 -18.12 13.80 -5.57
N THR A 110 -17.88 14.72 -4.62
CA THR A 110 -17.43 16.08 -4.96
C THR A 110 -15.95 16.14 -5.38
N ALA A 111 -15.15 15.09 -5.10
CA ALA A 111 -13.77 14.99 -5.55
C ALA A 111 -13.60 14.17 -6.85
N ALA A 112 -14.64 13.40 -7.22
CA ALA A 112 -14.65 12.52 -8.39
C ALA A 112 -14.85 13.25 -9.73
N GLU A 113 -15.20 14.54 -9.72
CA GLU A 113 -15.31 15.37 -10.95
C GLU A 113 -13.97 15.56 -11.69
N THR A 114 -12.85 15.08 -11.12
CA THR A 114 -11.55 15.01 -11.80
C THR A 114 -11.21 13.60 -12.31
N GLY A 115 -12.17 12.94 -12.96
CA GLY A 115 -11.91 11.97 -14.04
C GLY A 115 -10.88 10.87 -13.78
N SER A 116 -10.86 10.25 -12.59
CA SER A 116 -10.03 9.08 -12.34
C SER A 116 -10.89 7.88 -11.97
N ASP A 117 -10.81 6.84 -12.80
CA ASP A 117 -11.40 5.49 -12.66
C ASP A 117 -10.74 4.70 -11.49
N PHE A 118 -10.63 5.35 -10.33
CA PHE A 118 -10.17 4.76 -9.08
C PHE A 118 -11.39 4.26 -8.32
N VAL A 119 -11.66 2.96 -8.42
CA VAL A 119 -12.43 2.24 -7.40
C VAL A 119 -11.88 2.69 -6.04
N ALA A 120 -12.75 3.15 -5.14
CA ALA A 120 -12.43 3.87 -3.91
C ALA A 120 -11.64 3.02 -2.90
N VAL A 121 -10.38 2.71 -3.20
CA VAL A 121 -9.42 2.11 -2.26
C VAL A 121 -9.00 3.22 -1.30
N ASN A 122 -9.71 3.33 -0.18
CA ASN A 122 -9.39 4.34 0.83
C ASN A 122 -8.25 3.85 1.72
N ALA A 123 -7.25 4.71 1.92
CA ALA A 123 -6.13 4.40 2.82
C ALA A 123 -6.63 4.33 4.26
N ALA A 124 -6.12 3.39 5.09
CA ALA A 124 -6.57 3.25 6.48
C ALA A 124 -6.51 4.54 7.31
N LEU A 125 -5.53 5.39 7.02
CA LEU A 125 -5.24 6.61 7.78
C LEU A 125 -5.83 7.89 7.16
N GLY A 126 -6.57 7.77 6.05
CA GLY A 126 -7.30 8.86 5.43
C GLY A 126 -6.45 10.06 4.97
N THR A 127 -7.09 11.23 4.91
CA THR A 127 -6.51 12.50 4.43
C THR A 127 -5.48 13.08 5.38
N SER A 128 -5.64 12.94 6.70
CA SER A 128 -4.67 13.43 7.69
C SER A 128 -3.27 12.89 7.42
N TRP A 129 -3.14 11.59 7.19
CA TRP A 129 -1.86 10.99 6.82
C TRP A 129 -1.36 11.41 5.44
N HIS A 130 -2.26 11.65 4.48
CA HIS A 130 -1.90 12.11 3.15
C HIS A 130 -1.12 13.45 3.19
N HIS A 131 -1.46 14.36 4.11
CA HIS A 131 -0.75 15.63 4.28
C HIS A 131 0.58 15.48 5.06
N CYS A 132 0.77 14.35 5.74
CA CYS A 132 1.97 14.06 6.52
C CYS A 132 3.12 13.43 5.72
N ILE A 133 2.94 13.07 4.46
CA ILE A 133 3.96 12.32 3.71
C ILE A 133 4.49 13.11 2.51
N SER A 134 5.78 12.91 2.19
CA SER A 134 6.46 13.54 1.06
C SER A 134 6.25 12.79 -0.26
N THR A 135 6.24 11.46 -0.20
CA THR A 135 6.01 10.58 -1.34
C THR A 135 5.09 9.44 -0.94
N ARG A 136 4.17 9.08 -1.82
CA ARG A 136 3.25 7.95 -1.66
C ARG A 136 3.30 7.06 -2.89
N LEU A 137 3.62 5.80 -2.64
CA LEU A 137 3.56 4.73 -3.64
C LEU A 137 2.29 3.92 -3.40
N LEU A 138 1.54 3.69 -4.46
CA LEU A 138 0.45 2.72 -4.49
C LEU A 138 0.99 1.44 -5.14
N LEU A 139 0.83 0.31 -4.46
CA LEU A 139 1.21 -1.00 -4.97
C LEU A 139 -0.06 -1.79 -5.25
N GLU A 140 -0.19 -2.27 -6.48
CA GLU A 140 -1.38 -2.97 -6.97
C GLU A 140 -0.96 -4.28 -7.66
N HIS A 141 -1.87 -5.26 -7.69
CA HIS A 141 -1.73 -6.38 -8.60
C HIS A 141 -2.12 -5.90 -10.01
N GLU A 142 -1.31 -6.23 -11.03
CA GLU A 142 -1.60 -5.84 -12.42
C GLU A 142 -2.96 -6.40 -12.88
N ARG A 143 -3.29 -7.60 -12.39
CA ARG A 143 -4.61 -8.21 -12.50
C ARG A 143 -5.07 -8.56 -11.10
N ASP A 144 -5.75 -7.63 -10.47
CA ASP A 144 -6.39 -7.91 -9.21
C ASP A 144 -7.50 -8.95 -9.45
N PRO A 145 -7.39 -10.19 -8.91
CA PRO A 145 -8.44 -11.19 -9.05
C PRO A 145 -9.77 -10.69 -8.46
N HIS A 146 -9.75 -9.76 -7.49
CA HIS A 146 -10.96 -9.15 -6.95
C HIS A 146 -11.61 -8.14 -7.91
N ARG A 147 -10.82 -7.44 -8.76
CA ARG A 147 -11.37 -6.57 -9.82
C ARG A 147 -12.04 -7.37 -10.94
N LEU A 148 -11.51 -8.55 -11.26
CA LEU A 148 -12.10 -9.44 -12.25
C LEU A 148 -13.43 -10.03 -11.75
N ASN A 149 -13.51 -10.41 -10.48
CA ASN A 149 -14.76 -10.94 -9.91
C ASN A 149 -15.88 -9.89 -9.87
N SER A 150 -15.62 -8.65 -9.44
CA SER A 150 -16.63 -7.59 -9.44
C SER A 150 -17.09 -7.17 -10.85
N ALA A 151 -16.20 -7.29 -11.85
CA ALA A 151 -16.56 -7.05 -13.25
C ALA A 151 -17.39 -8.22 -13.84
N MET A 152 -17.15 -9.45 -13.40
CA MET A 152 -17.93 -10.61 -13.82
C MET A 152 -19.32 -10.68 -13.16
N ASP A 153 -19.44 -10.31 -11.89
CA ASP A 153 -20.74 -10.23 -11.19
C ASP A 153 -21.67 -9.21 -11.87
N ASN A 154 -21.15 -8.04 -12.27
CA ASN A 154 -21.93 -7.04 -13.01
C ASN A 154 -22.38 -7.50 -14.42
N ILE A 155 -21.64 -8.42 -15.06
CA ILE A 155 -22.02 -8.98 -16.37
C ILE A 155 -23.10 -10.06 -16.20
N GLN A 156 -23.11 -10.79 -15.09
CA GLN A 156 -24.17 -11.76 -14.79
C GLN A 156 -25.49 -11.09 -14.43
N ASP A 157 -25.47 -9.96 -13.71
CA ASP A 157 -26.68 -9.21 -13.41
C ASP A 157 -27.30 -8.52 -14.63
N SER A 158 -26.49 -8.15 -15.63
CA SER A 158 -27.00 -7.58 -16.89
C SER A 158 -27.40 -8.63 -17.95
N ALA A 159 -27.01 -9.89 -17.78
CA ALA A 159 -27.40 -11.00 -18.66
C ALA A 159 -28.69 -11.73 -18.22
N ASN A 160 -29.20 -11.43 -17.02
CA ASN A 160 -30.38 -12.11 -16.46
C ASN A 160 -31.73 -11.49 -16.86
N ASP A 161 -31.75 -10.43 -17.67
CA ASP A 161 -33.01 -9.74 -18.01
C ASP A 161 -33.59 -10.10 -19.39
N HIS A 162 -32.98 -11.03 -20.13
CA HIS A 162 -33.57 -11.57 -21.37
C HIS A 162 -33.50 -13.10 -21.41
N HIS A 163 -34.58 -13.71 -20.95
CA HIS A 163 -34.95 -15.08 -21.28
C HIS A 163 -35.14 -15.22 -22.80
N GLU A 164 -34.17 -15.83 -23.50
CA GLU A 164 -34.51 -16.68 -24.64
C GLU A 164 -33.51 -17.81 -24.87
N ASN A 165 -34.09 -18.97 -25.11
CA ASN A 165 -33.54 -20.29 -25.06
C ASN A 165 -32.74 -20.59 -26.34
N ARG A 166 -31.41 -20.69 -26.29
CA ARG A 166 -30.62 -21.33 -27.36
C ARG A 166 -29.59 -22.30 -26.83
N ASN A 167 -29.94 -23.56 -27.00
CA ASN A 167 -29.13 -24.75 -26.88
C ASN A 167 -28.01 -24.74 -27.92
N ILE A 168 -26.75 -24.61 -27.51
CA ILE A 168 -25.57 -24.88 -28.38
C ILE A 168 -24.56 -25.69 -27.57
N ASN A 169 -24.61 -27.00 -27.80
CA ASN A 169 -23.54 -27.94 -27.50
C ASN A 169 -22.31 -27.63 -28.37
N GLY A 170 -21.14 -27.42 -27.76
CA GLY A 170 -19.90 -27.34 -28.55
C GLY A 170 -18.68 -26.82 -27.80
N LYS A 171 -17.78 -27.74 -27.43
CA LYS A 171 -16.33 -27.54 -27.21
C LYS A 171 -15.94 -26.48 -26.18
N ARG A 172 -15.85 -26.87 -24.91
CA ARG A 172 -15.37 -25.99 -23.80
C ARG A 172 -14.40 -26.71 -22.86
N GLY A 173 -13.56 -27.61 -23.39
CA GLY A 173 -12.72 -28.52 -22.61
C GLY A 173 -11.24 -28.11 -22.44
N ASP A 174 -10.60 -27.55 -23.48
CA ASP A 174 -9.13 -27.47 -23.50
C ASP A 174 -8.53 -26.08 -23.23
N ASP A 175 -9.32 -25.00 -23.28
CA ASP A 175 -8.81 -23.63 -23.07
C ASP A 175 -8.68 -23.21 -21.59
N LEU A 176 -9.29 -23.96 -20.67
CA LEU A 176 -9.31 -23.65 -19.24
C LEU A 176 -8.02 -24.09 -18.51
N GLN A 177 -7.40 -25.20 -18.94
CA GLN A 177 -6.14 -25.67 -18.35
C GLN A 177 -4.93 -24.87 -18.83
N SER A 178 -4.93 -24.39 -20.07
CA SER A 178 -3.87 -23.51 -20.55
C SER A 178 -3.93 -22.15 -19.85
N ARG A 179 -5.13 -21.58 -19.66
CA ARG A 179 -5.32 -20.31 -18.93
C ARG A 179 -4.80 -20.35 -17.50
N SER A 180 -5.02 -21.45 -16.79
CA SER A 180 -4.61 -21.55 -15.39
C SER A 180 -3.09 -21.45 -15.26
N ILE A 181 -2.31 -22.20 -16.04
CA ILE A 181 -0.83 -22.20 -15.97
C ILE A 181 -0.23 -20.80 -16.21
N TRP A 182 -0.75 -20.04 -17.18
CA TRP A 182 -0.32 -18.65 -17.42
C TRP A 182 -0.84 -17.62 -16.38
N GLU A 183 -1.87 -17.96 -15.61
CA GLU A 183 -2.41 -17.14 -14.52
C GLU A 183 -1.57 -17.24 -13.25
N TRP A 184 -1.01 -18.42 -12.94
CA TRP A 184 -0.13 -18.61 -11.78
C TRP A 184 1.20 -17.86 -11.94
N GLU A 185 1.79 -17.85 -13.14
CA GLU A 185 3.04 -17.10 -13.42
C GLU A 185 2.84 -15.57 -13.30
N ARG A 186 1.65 -15.05 -13.62
CA ARG A 186 1.33 -13.62 -13.51
C ARG A 186 0.98 -13.17 -12.09
N GLY A 187 0.81 -14.11 -11.16
CA GLY A 187 0.63 -13.84 -9.72
C GLY A 187 1.79 -13.11 -9.06
N HIS A 188 2.92 -12.97 -9.76
CA HIS A 188 4.14 -12.29 -9.31
C HIS A 188 4.26 -10.85 -9.84
N ILE A 189 3.45 -10.45 -10.82
CA ILE A 189 3.53 -9.11 -11.40
C ILE A 189 2.72 -8.12 -10.55
N ARG A 190 3.34 -6.99 -10.25
CA ARG A 190 2.78 -5.88 -9.49
C ARG A 190 3.01 -4.58 -10.23
N LYS A 191 2.13 -3.62 -9.99
CA LYS A 191 2.27 -2.25 -10.47
C LYS A 191 2.56 -1.34 -9.27
N ALA A 192 3.62 -0.56 -9.37
CA ALA A 192 3.88 0.55 -8.46
C ALA A 192 3.53 1.86 -9.16
N THR A 193 2.73 2.71 -8.51
CA THR A 193 2.35 4.03 -9.01
C THR A 193 2.74 5.09 -7.99
N VAL A 194 3.47 6.11 -8.41
CA VAL A 194 3.68 7.34 -7.62
C VAL A 194 2.38 8.13 -7.64
N VAL A 195 1.62 8.07 -6.54
CA VAL A 195 0.34 8.79 -6.41
C VAL A 195 0.49 10.16 -5.75
N LYS A 196 1.62 10.38 -5.05
CA LYS A 196 2.04 11.68 -4.53
C LYS A 196 3.56 11.72 -4.49
N SER A 197 4.16 12.84 -4.89
CA SER A 197 5.56 13.14 -4.60
C SER A 197 5.77 14.64 -4.63
N ASN A 198 6.63 15.14 -3.76
CA ASN A 198 7.05 16.54 -3.77
C ASN A 198 8.08 16.86 -4.88
N VAL A 199 8.70 15.83 -5.47
CA VAL A 199 9.84 15.99 -6.40
C VAL A 199 9.66 15.28 -7.73
N ALA A 200 8.79 14.27 -7.79
CA ALA A 200 8.54 13.50 -9.00
C ALA A 200 7.11 13.69 -9.53
N GLY A 201 6.96 13.68 -10.86
CA GLY A 201 5.65 13.57 -11.49
C GLY A 201 5.00 12.21 -11.26
N ARG A 202 3.70 12.10 -11.59
CA ARG A 202 2.99 10.82 -11.59
C ARG A 202 3.64 9.87 -12.59
N SER A 203 4.07 8.72 -12.11
CA SER A 203 4.67 7.67 -12.92
C SER A 203 4.24 6.31 -12.39
N SER A 204 4.29 5.29 -13.25
CA SER A 204 4.01 3.91 -12.86
C SER A 204 4.96 2.94 -13.53
N MET A 205 5.32 1.88 -12.82
CA MET A 205 6.14 0.79 -13.36
C MET A 205 5.56 -0.56 -12.96
N LEU A 206 5.79 -1.56 -13.82
CA LEU A 206 5.57 -2.96 -13.49
C LEU A 206 6.84 -3.56 -12.89
N PHE A 207 6.66 -4.41 -11.90
CA PHE A 207 7.74 -5.16 -11.28
C PHE A 207 7.26 -6.56 -10.94
N GLU A 208 8.19 -7.49 -10.88
CA GLU A 208 7.96 -8.87 -10.51
C GLU A 208 8.48 -9.13 -9.09
N VAL A 209 7.70 -9.86 -8.30
CA VAL A 209 8.12 -10.33 -6.97
C VAL A 209 8.57 -11.79 -7.10
N THR A 210 9.88 -11.99 -7.04
CA THR A 210 10.52 -13.30 -7.13
C THR A 210 10.98 -13.78 -5.75
N ASN A 211 11.42 -15.04 -5.66
CA ASN A 211 12.07 -15.57 -4.45
C ASN A 211 13.37 -14.83 -4.07
N MET A 212 13.96 -14.09 -5.02
CA MET A 212 15.17 -13.29 -4.82
C MET A 212 14.88 -11.81 -4.49
N GLY A 213 13.61 -11.42 -4.47
CA GLY A 213 13.18 -10.04 -4.23
C GLY A 213 12.48 -9.40 -5.44
N LEU A 214 12.57 -8.08 -5.54
CA LEU A 214 11.90 -7.29 -6.57
C LEU A 214 12.75 -7.21 -7.84
N CYS A 215 12.17 -7.54 -8.99
CA CYS A 215 12.82 -7.46 -10.29
C CYS A 215 12.06 -6.52 -11.22
N GLN A 216 12.79 -5.72 -12.00
CA GLN A 216 12.18 -4.89 -13.04
C GLN A 216 11.74 -5.78 -14.20
N MET A 217 10.51 -5.60 -14.68
CA MET A 217 10.10 -6.22 -15.93
C MET A 217 10.78 -5.50 -17.10
N ASN A 218 11.53 -6.25 -17.90
CA ASN A 218 12.07 -5.72 -19.15
C ASN A 218 10.91 -5.38 -20.11
N SER A 219 10.86 -4.14 -20.58
CA SER A 219 9.85 -3.64 -21.54
C SER A 219 9.80 -4.42 -22.88
N ALA A 220 10.68 -5.39 -23.09
CA ALA A 220 10.71 -6.27 -24.27
C ALA A 220 9.57 -7.32 -24.30
N MET A 221 8.81 -7.47 -23.20
CA MET A 221 7.63 -8.35 -23.13
C MET A 221 6.32 -7.56 -23.01
N ASN A 222 6.21 -6.47 -23.77
CA ASN A 222 4.91 -5.85 -24.04
C ASN A 222 4.29 -6.62 -25.23
N PRO A 223 3.41 -7.63 -25.05
CA PRO A 223 2.61 -8.09 -26.16
C PRO A 223 1.72 -6.92 -26.57
N SER A 224 1.96 -6.48 -27.79
CA SER A 224 1.32 -5.42 -28.56
C SER A 224 -0.09 -4.99 -28.13
N ARG A 225 -0.27 -3.65 -28.17
CA ARG A 225 -1.52 -2.90 -28.41
C ARG A 225 -2.65 -3.69 -29.06
#